data_AF-A0A957AAF5-F1
#
_entry.id   AF-A0A957AAF5-F1
#
_cell.length_a   1.000
_cell.length_b   1.000
_cell.length_c   1.000
_cell.angle_alpha   90.00
_cell.angle_beta   90.00
_cell.angle_gamma   90.00
#
_symmetry.space_group_name_H-M   'P 1'
#
loop_
_entity.id
_entity.type
_entity.pdbx_description
1 polymer ?
#
loop_
_entity_poly.entity_id
_entity_poly.type
_entity_poly.pdbx_seq_one_letter_code
_entity_poly.pdbx_strand_id
1 'polypeptide(L)'
;ADFLDSRLYDEDPGAGPLRLSRGAILAPISRAFDLAERRRSGHAQRVAYVSMYLASEMELDPDHIEGAFFAGLLHDLGMAGAATAGVAPTGEASGDSANWAEIVKTLNLHCEIGSRIVRRLGLGEDVARAVQHHHDCWDGSGMPGGLSGERLPVLARILAAADRVESLFDQEASPLALRR
;
A
#
# COMPACT_ATOMS: atom_id res chain seq x y z
N ALA A 1 -25.10 1.25 -10.80
CA ALA A 1 -25.53 0.62 -12.06
C ALA A 1 -24.40 0.81 -13.04
N ASP A 2 -23.66 -0.28 -13.31
CA ASP A 2 -22.60 -0.45 -14.35
C ASP A 2 -21.82 -1.77 -14.13
N PHE A 3 -22.07 -2.50 -13.03
CA PHE A 3 -21.45 -3.81 -12.76
C PHE A 3 -22.02 -4.96 -13.61
N LEU A 4 -22.92 -4.67 -14.55
CA LEU A 4 -23.60 -5.66 -15.41
C LEU A 4 -23.35 -5.38 -16.90
N ASP A 5 -22.19 -4.83 -17.26
CA ASP A 5 -21.76 -4.89 -18.66
C ASP A 5 -21.36 -6.32 -18.96
N SER A 6 -22.22 -7.04 -19.69
CA SER A 6 -21.98 -8.43 -20.05
C SER A 6 -20.71 -8.60 -20.89
N ARG A 7 -20.20 -7.56 -21.56
CA ARG A 7 -18.92 -7.60 -22.29
C ARG A 7 -17.71 -7.83 -21.38
N LEU A 8 -17.85 -7.66 -20.06
CA LEU A 8 -16.81 -7.97 -19.09
C LEU A 8 -16.73 -9.46 -18.72
N TYR A 9 -17.77 -10.25 -19.03
CA TYR A 9 -17.91 -11.66 -18.61
C TYR A 9 -18.25 -12.62 -19.76
N ASP A 10 -18.98 -12.15 -20.78
CA ASP A 10 -19.31 -12.88 -21.99
C ASP A 10 -18.22 -12.64 -23.03
N GLU A 11 -17.67 -13.72 -23.57
CA GLU A 11 -16.80 -13.65 -24.74
C GLU A 11 -17.63 -13.22 -25.95
N ASP A 12 -17.64 -11.93 -26.29
CA ASP A 12 -18.10 -11.47 -27.61
C ASP A 12 -17.09 -12.01 -28.65
N PRO A 13 -17.49 -12.98 -29.50
CA PRO A 13 -16.57 -13.60 -30.45
C PRO A 13 -16.02 -12.61 -31.50
N GLY A 14 -16.65 -11.43 -31.64
CA GLY A 14 -16.22 -10.35 -32.52
C GLY A 14 -15.41 -9.24 -31.83
N ALA A 15 -15.40 -9.18 -30.51
CA ALA A 15 -14.55 -8.26 -29.76
C ALA A 15 -13.14 -8.86 -29.65
N GLY A 16 -12.13 -8.15 -30.17
CA GLY A 16 -10.74 -8.50 -29.89
C GLY A 16 -10.49 -8.58 -28.37
N PRO A 17 -9.45 -9.30 -27.92
CA PRO A 17 -9.22 -9.52 -26.50
C PRO A 17 -9.16 -8.19 -25.75
N LEU A 18 -9.98 -8.07 -24.69
CA LEU A 18 -9.97 -6.91 -23.81
C LEU A 18 -8.55 -6.70 -23.26
N ARG A 19 -7.93 -5.58 -23.64
CA ARG A 19 -6.61 -5.17 -23.13
C ARG A 19 -6.81 -4.23 -21.95
N LEU A 20 -6.76 -4.78 -20.74
CA LEU A 20 -6.73 -3.99 -19.51
C LEU A 20 -5.29 -3.84 -19.02
N SER A 21 -4.88 -2.62 -18.69
CA SER A 21 -3.59 -2.40 -18.04
C SER A 21 -3.65 -2.88 -16.59
N ARG A 22 -2.50 -3.25 -16.01
CA ARG A 22 -2.38 -3.60 -14.59
C ARG A 22 -2.95 -2.50 -13.70
N GLY A 23 -2.65 -1.23 -14.03
CA GLY A 23 -3.18 -0.07 -13.32
C GLY A 23 -4.70 0.06 -13.39
N ALA A 24 -5.33 -0.25 -14.53
CA ALA A 24 -6.78 -0.20 -14.67
C ALA A 24 -7.51 -1.22 -13.77
N ILE A 25 -6.86 -2.34 -13.45
CA ILE A 25 -7.39 -3.37 -12.56
C ILE A 25 -7.06 -3.06 -11.10
N LEU A 26 -5.81 -2.71 -10.80
CA LEU A 26 -5.33 -2.58 -9.43
C LEU A 26 -5.78 -1.27 -8.76
N ALA A 27 -5.98 -0.18 -9.51
CA ALA A 27 -6.37 1.10 -8.93
C ALA A 27 -7.80 1.14 -8.37
N PRO A 28 -8.83 0.53 -9.01
CA PRO A 28 -10.15 0.37 -8.38
C PRO A 28 -10.11 -0.57 -7.18
N ILE A 29 -9.30 -1.64 -7.25
CA ILE A 29 -9.12 -2.58 -6.15
C ILE A 29 -8.52 -1.86 -4.93
N SER A 30 -7.46 -1.07 -5.12
CA SER A 30 -6.85 -0.31 -4.02
C SER A 30 -7.83 0.63 -3.33
N ARG A 31 -8.74 1.27 -4.08
CA ARG A 31 -9.82 2.11 -3.51
C ARG A 31 -10.83 1.30 -2.70
N ALA A 32 -11.12 0.06 -3.10
CA ALA A 32 -11.99 -0.82 -2.34
C ALA A 32 -11.35 -1.21 -0.99
N PHE A 33 -10.02 -1.39 -0.96
CA PHE A 33 -9.27 -1.65 0.26
C PHE A 33 -9.16 -0.41 1.16
N ASP A 34 -8.88 0.79 0.61
CA ASP A 34 -8.95 2.04 1.38
C ASP A 34 -10.28 2.14 2.14
N LEU A 35 -11.40 1.82 1.47
CA LEU A 35 -12.73 1.84 2.07
C LEU A 35 -12.89 0.78 3.18
N ALA A 36 -12.41 -0.45 2.96
CA ALA A 36 -12.47 -1.53 3.94
C ALA A 36 -11.66 -1.22 5.21
N GLU A 37 -10.55 -0.51 5.05
CA GLU A 37 -9.66 -0.07 6.13
C GLU A 37 -10.10 1.24 6.80
N ARG A 38 -11.19 1.85 6.32
CA ARG A 38 -11.68 3.17 6.77
C ARG A 38 -10.68 4.31 6.52
N ARG A 39 -9.77 4.15 5.56
CA ARG A 39 -8.90 5.22 5.06
C ARG A 39 -9.68 6.16 4.14
N ARG A 40 -9.18 7.39 3.94
CA ARG A 40 -9.73 8.29 2.91
C ARG A 40 -9.55 7.63 1.54
N SER A 41 -10.64 7.52 0.79
CA SER A 41 -10.59 6.98 -0.58
C SER A 41 -9.50 7.64 -1.45
N GLY A 42 -8.72 6.81 -2.13
CA GLY A 42 -7.58 7.22 -2.94
C GLY A 42 -6.29 7.43 -2.13
N HIS A 43 -6.23 7.01 -0.87
CA HIS A 43 -5.03 7.03 -0.03
C HIS A 43 -3.90 6.27 -0.73
N ALA A 44 -4.10 4.99 -1.03
CA ALA A 44 -3.10 4.19 -1.72
C ALA A 44 -2.66 4.79 -3.08
N GLN A 45 -3.57 5.50 -3.77
CA GLN A 45 -3.24 6.16 -5.04
C GLN A 45 -2.34 7.39 -4.85
N ARG A 46 -2.56 8.17 -3.79
CA ARG A 46 -1.72 9.31 -3.44
C ARG A 46 -0.35 8.83 -2.96
N VAL A 47 -0.30 7.78 -2.15
CA VAL A 47 0.96 7.12 -1.74
C VAL A 47 1.72 6.60 -2.97
N ALA A 48 1.04 5.93 -3.91
CA ALA A 48 1.65 5.46 -5.16
C ALA A 48 2.23 6.60 -6.00
N TYR A 49 1.50 7.71 -6.14
CA TYR A 49 1.95 8.88 -6.86
C TYR A 49 3.21 9.49 -6.22
N VAL A 50 3.19 9.71 -4.90
CA VAL A 50 4.33 10.29 -4.17
C VAL A 50 5.54 9.34 -4.23
N SER A 51 5.33 8.02 -4.07
CA SER A 51 6.40 7.02 -4.14
C SER A 51 7.10 7.01 -5.50
N MET A 52 6.31 6.97 -6.59
CA MET A 52 6.81 7.03 -7.96
C MET A 52 7.57 8.34 -8.21
N TYR A 53 7.03 9.47 -7.74
CA TYR A 53 7.66 10.78 -7.90
C TYR A 53 9.02 10.83 -7.18
N LEU A 54 9.09 10.39 -5.92
CA LEU A 54 10.35 10.32 -5.17
C LEU A 54 11.37 9.41 -5.85
N ALA A 55 10.96 8.24 -6.35
CA ALA A 55 11.85 7.35 -7.09
C ALA A 55 12.42 8.00 -8.36
N SER A 56 11.59 8.78 -9.07
CA SER A 56 12.01 9.53 -10.26
C SER A 56 12.98 10.66 -9.92
N GLU A 57 12.74 11.42 -8.85
CA GLU A 57 13.64 12.50 -8.41
C GLU A 57 14.99 11.97 -7.90
N MET A 58 15.01 10.72 -7.43
CA MET A 58 16.23 10.00 -7.06
C MET A 58 16.95 9.38 -8.26
N GLU A 59 16.44 9.58 -9.48
CA GLU A 59 17.01 9.05 -10.73
C GLU A 59 17.16 7.52 -10.72
N LEU A 60 16.23 6.80 -10.08
CA LEU A 60 16.20 5.34 -10.12
C LEU A 60 15.84 4.83 -11.52
N ASP A 61 16.20 3.59 -11.83
CA ASP A 61 15.84 2.99 -13.11
C ASP A 61 14.31 2.80 -13.26
N PRO A 62 13.81 2.64 -14.50
CA PRO A 62 12.38 2.56 -14.77
C PRO A 62 11.66 1.43 -14.01
N ASP A 63 12.32 0.29 -13.77
CA ASP A 63 11.72 -0.84 -13.07
C ASP A 63 11.53 -0.52 -11.58
N HIS A 64 12.47 0.21 -10.96
CA HIS A 64 12.30 0.73 -9.60
C HIS A 64 11.21 1.81 -9.50
N ILE A 65 11.07 2.67 -10.50
CA ILE A 65 10.01 3.70 -10.52
C ILE A 65 8.63 3.02 -10.61
N GLU A 66 8.47 2.03 -11.50
CA GLU A 66 7.26 1.21 -11.61
C GLU A 66 7.02 0.43 -10.31
N GLY A 67 8.09 -0.12 -9.72
CA GLY A 67 8.04 -0.83 -8.46
C GLY A 67 7.56 0.05 -7.29
N ALA A 68 8.03 1.30 -7.22
CA ALA A 68 7.59 2.28 -6.22
C ALA A 68 6.10 2.61 -6.37
N PHE A 69 5.62 2.75 -7.61
CA PHE A 69 4.20 2.95 -7.89
C PHE A 69 3.35 1.79 -7.37
N PHE A 70 3.68 0.55 -7.72
CA PHE A 70 2.90 -0.62 -7.30
C PHE A 70 3.03 -0.93 -5.80
N ALA A 71 4.21 -0.68 -5.21
CA ALA A 71 4.40 -0.80 -3.78
C ALA A 71 3.46 0.15 -3.03
N GLY A 72 3.40 1.42 -3.42
CA GLY A 72 2.47 2.39 -2.85
C GLY A 72 1.00 2.04 -3.05
N LEU A 73 0.64 1.53 -4.23
CA LEU A 73 -0.74 1.19 -4.55
C LEU A 73 -1.29 0.00 -3.75
N LEU A 74 -0.41 -0.91 -3.30
CA LEU A 74 -0.78 -2.19 -2.72
C LEU A 74 -0.25 -2.43 -1.30
N HIS A 75 0.36 -1.42 -0.67
CA HIS A 75 1.04 -1.59 0.62
C HIS A 75 0.12 -2.15 1.72
N ASP A 76 -1.10 -1.62 1.84
CA ASP A 76 -2.07 -2.03 2.85
C ASP A 76 -2.96 -3.22 2.42
N LEU A 77 -2.77 -3.80 1.24
CA LEU A 77 -3.63 -4.89 0.70
C LEU A 77 -3.78 -6.09 1.66
N GLY A 78 -2.77 -6.33 2.49
CA GLY A 78 -2.80 -7.40 3.50
C GLY A 78 -3.73 -7.14 4.69
N MET A 79 -4.21 -5.90 4.89
CA MET A 79 -4.98 -5.49 6.06
C MET A 79 -6.33 -6.22 6.14
N ALA A 80 -6.98 -6.45 5.00
CA ALA A 80 -8.19 -7.29 4.96
C ALA A 80 -7.92 -8.72 5.43
N GLY A 81 -6.76 -9.28 5.07
CA GLY A 81 -6.33 -10.59 5.55
C GLY A 81 -6.05 -10.63 7.05
N ALA A 82 -5.43 -9.56 7.59
CA ALA A 82 -5.17 -9.46 9.03
C ALA A 82 -6.46 -9.33 9.85
N ALA A 83 -7.43 -8.53 9.39
CA ALA A 83 -8.72 -8.35 10.04
C ALA A 83 -9.52 -9.67 10.13
N THR A 84 -9.50 -10.48 9.06
CA THR A 84 -10.17 -11.80 9.04
C THR A 84 -9.49 -12.87 9.89
N ALA A 85 -8.20 -12.72 10.17
CA ALA A 85 -7.46 -13.59 11.08
C ALA A 85 -7.77 -13.33 12.57
N GLY A 86 -8.74 -12.46 12.87
CA GLY A 86 -9.11 -12.09 14.23
C GLY A 86 -8.05 -11.21 14.91
N VAL A 87 -7.23 -10.50 14.12
CA VAL A 87 -6.25 -9.52 14.59
C VAL A 87 -6.68 -8.17 14.04
N ALA A 88 -7.71 -7.59 14.65
CA ALA A 88 -8.17 -6.25 14.36
C ALA A 88 -8.23 -5.51 15.69
N PRO A 89 -7.49 -4.39 15.87
CA PRO A 89 -7.57 -3.64 17.11
C PRO A 89 -9.03 -3.24 17.35
N THR A 90 -9.60 -3.73 18.44
CA THR A 90 -11.01 -3.50 18.79
C THR A 90 -11.24 -2.16 19.51
N GLY A 91 -10.22 -1.31 19.60
CA GLY A 91 -10.29 -0.01 20.25
C GLY A 91 -9.32 1.01 19.66
N GLU A 92 -9.59 2.28 19.93
CA GLU A 92 -8.59 3.35 19.78
C GLU A 92 -7.31 2.95 20.52
N ALA A 93 -6.15 3.45 20.08
CA ALA A 93 -4.86 3.21 20.72
C ALA A 93 -4.80 3.87 22.12
N SER A 94 -5.66 3.46 23.04
CA SER A 94 -5.50 3.67 24.47
C SER A 94 -4.27 2.86 24.90
N GLY A 95 -3.35 3.51 25.61
CA GLY A 95 -2.00 3.03 25.91
C GLY A 95 -1.89 1.80 26.83
N ASP A 96 -2.83 0.86 26.76
CA ASP A 96 -2.72 -0.44 27.40
C ASP A 96 -1.76 -1.35 26.61
N SER A 97 -0.78 -1.91 27.31
CA SER A 97 0.26 -2.79 26.74
C SER A 97 -0.30 -4.00 25.95
N ALA A 98 -1.49 -4.50 26.31
CA ALA A 98 -2.18 -5.57 25.58
C ALA A 98 -2.67 -5.12 24.20
N ASN A 99 -3.16 -3.90 24.08
CA ASN A 99 -3.59 -3.29 22.82
C ASN A 99 -2.40 -3.12 21.86
N TRP A 100 -1.23 -2.75 22.40
CA TRP A 100 -0.03 -2.57 21.60
C TRP A 100 0.51 -3.87 20.99
N ALA A 101 0.49 -4.98 21.75
CA ALA A 101 0.89 -6.28 21.23
C ALA A 101 -0.01 -6.75 20.07
N GLU A 102 -1.31 -6.49 20.14
CA GLU A 102 -2.27 -6.80 19.08
C GLU A 102 -2.08 -5.92 17.83
N ILE A 103 -1.80 -4.62 18.02
CA ILE A 103 -1.45 -3.71 16.94
C ILE A 103 -0.20 -4.21 16.20
N VAL A 104 0.88 -4.51 16.94
CA VAL A 104 2.12 -5.02 16.32
C VAL A 104 1.87 -6.32 15.57
N LYS A 105 1.05 -7.24 16.11
CA LYS A 105 0.69 -8.48 15.43
C LYS A 105 -0.09 -8.21 14.13
N THR A 106 -1.02 -7.25 14.16
CA THR A 106 -1.77 -6.80 12.96
C THR A 106 -0.83 -6.24 11.90
N LEU A 107 0.10 -5.36 12.31
CA LEU A 107 1.06 -4.73 11.41
C LEU A 107 1.96 -5.78 10.74
N ASN A 108 2.50 -6.71 11.52
CA ASN A 108 3.34 -7.77 10.99
C ASN A 108 2.59 -8.67 10.00
N LEU A 109 1.35 -9.04 10.35
CA LEU A 109 0.55 -9.96 9.55
C LEU A 109 0.12 -9.33 8.23
N HIS A 110 -0.29 -8.05 8.19
CA HIS A 110 -0.67 -7.44 6.92
C HIS A 110 0.54 -7.25 6.01
N CYS A 111 1.71 -6.86 6.54
CA CYS A 111 2.94 -6.76 5.74
C CYS A 111 3.27 -8.12 5.09
N GLU A 112 3.16 -9.20 5.86
CA GLU A 112 3.40 -10.56 5.37
C GLU A 112 2.39 -11.00 4.30
N ILE A 113 1.10 -10.78 4.55
CA ILE A 113 0.03 -11.13 3.61
C ILE A 113 0.17 -10.30 2.33
N GLY A 114 0.36 -8.98 2.46
CA GLY A 114 0.55 -8.05 1.35
C GLY A 114 1.74 -8.45 0.48
N SER A 115 2.89 -8.73 1.10
CA SER A 115 4.09 -9.22 0.40
C SER A 115 3.82 -10.52 -0.38
N ARG A 116 3.11 -11.47 0.22
CA ARG A 116 2.73 -12.72 -0.46
C ARG A 116 1.78 -12.50 -1.65
N ILE A 117 0.82 -11.58 -1.52
CA ILE A 117 -0.10 -11.24 -2.62
C ILE A 117 0.67 -10.58 -3.77
N VAL A 118 1.54 -9.62 -3.47
CA VAL A 118 2.39 -8.94 -4.47
C VAL A 118 3.24 -9.94 -5.25
N ARG A 119 3.83 -10.94 -4.59
CA ARG A 119 4.54 -12.04 -5.28
C ARG A 119 3.63 -12.83 -6.22
N ARG A 120 2.42 -13.18 -5.79
CA ARG A 120 1.44 -13.90 -6.62
C ARG A 120 0.97 -13.09 -7.82
N LEU A 121 0.95 -11.76 -7.71
CA LEU A 121 0.66 -10.86 -8.82
C LEU A 121 1.84 -10.69 -9.80
N GLY A 122 3.00 -11.30 -9.52
CA GLY A 122 4.17 -11.22 -10.40
C GLY A 122 4.71 -9.79 -10.53
N LEU A 123 4.74 -9.04 -9.42
CA LEU A 123 5.25 -7.66 -9.36
C LEU A 123 6.75 -7.57 -9.00
N GLY A 124 7.42 -8.71 -8.84
CA GLY A 124 8.84 -8.77 -8.50
C GLY A 124 9.12 -8.77 -6.99
N GLU A 125 10.34 -9.19 -6.64
CA GLU A 125 10.75 -9.34 -5.24
C GLU A 125 10.99 -7.98 -4.57
N ASP A 126 11.47 -6.96 -5.30
CA ASP A 126 11.71 -5.63 -4.73
C ASP A 126 10.43 -4.96 -4.25
N VAL A 127 9.34 -5.09 -5.01
CA VAL A 127 8.00 -4.61 -4.61
C VAL A 127 7.48 -5.41 -3.41
N ALA A 128 7.64 -6.73 -3.43
CA ALA A 128 7.20 -7.59 -2.33
C ALA A 128 7.95 -7.28 -1.02
N ARG A 129 9.25 -6.98 -1.11
CA ARG A 129 10.06 -6.56 0.03
C ARG A 129 9.72 -5.14 0.47
N ALA A 130 9.39 -4.23 -0.44
CA ALA A 130 8.91 -2.90 -0.11
C ALA A 130 7.66 -2.99 0.77
N VAL A 131 6.65 -3.75 0.33
CA VAL A 131 5.41 -3.96 1.09
C VAL A 131 5.67 -4.70 2.41
N GLN A 132 6.59 -5.67 2.45
CA GLN A 132 6.91 -6.38 3.70
C GLN A 132 7.52 -5.47 4.79
N HIS A 133 8.26 -4.44 4.38
CA HIS A 133 9.13 -3.65 5.26
C HIS A 133 8.74 -2.16 5.32
N HIS A 134 7.56 -1.77 4.82
CA HIS A 134 7.20 -0.35 4.74
C HIS A 134 6.92 0.32 6.09
N HIS A 135 6.76 -0.48 7.16
CA HIS A 135 6.69 0.00 8.55
C HIS A 135 8.02 -0.11 9.31
N ASP A 136 9.09 -0.61 8.68
CA ASP A 136 10.42 -0.59 9.29
C ASP A 136 11.00 0.82 9.24
N CYS A 137 11.61 1.24 10.35
CA CYS A 137 12.21 2.57 10.47
C CYS A 137 13.70 2.55 10.12
N TRP A 138 14.21 3.66 9.59
CA TRP A 138 15.63 3.83 9.26
C TRP A 138 16.56 3.53 10.45
N ASP A 139 16.17 3.91 11.66
CA ASP A 139 16.91 3.69 12.90
C ASP A 139 16.76 2.27 13.49
N GLY A 140 15.91 1.43 12.89
CA GLY A 140 15.61 0.07 13.35
C GLY A 140 14.53 -0.02 14.43
N SER A 141 13.84 1.07 14.76
CA SER A 141 12.73 1.07 15.73
C SER A 141 11.40 0.53 15.19
N GLY A 142 11.29 0.35 13.87
CA GLY A 142 10.08 -0.11 13.20
C GLY A 142 9.93 -1.64 13.19
N MET A 143 8.77 -2.09 12.73
CA MET A 143 8.35 -3.50 12.68
C MET A 143 7.67 -3.75 11.32
N PRO A 144 7.67 -4.96 10.74
CA PRO A 144 8.02 -6.27 11.32
C PRO A 144 9.50 -6.67 11.35
N GLY A 145 10.36 -6.01 10.57
CA GLY A 145 11.43 -6.71 9.86
C GLY A 145 12.85 -6.59 10.40
N GLY A 146 13.12 -5.82 11.46
CA GLY A 146 14.45 -5.75 12.09
C GLY A 146 15.59 -5.27 11.17
N LEU A 147 15.26 -4.71 9.99
CA LEU A 147 16.19 -4.10 9.07
C LEU A 147 16.36 -2.62 9.45
N SER A 148 17.55 -2.07 9.23
CA SER A 148 17.84 -0.66 9.49
C SER A 148 18.85 -0.11 8.50
N GLY A 149 18.84 1.21 8.31
CA GLY A 149 19.66 1.91 7.33
C GLY A 149 19.50 1.34 5.93
N GLU A 150 20.62 1.11 5.26
CA GLU A 150 20.66 0.60 3.89
C GLU A 150 20.28 -0.88 3.76
N ARG A 151 20.10 -1.61 4.87
CA ARG A 151 19.52 -2.96 4.79
C ARG A 151 18.05 -2.91 4.40
N LEU A 152 17.38 -1.76 4.59
CA LEU A 152 16.05 -1.55 4.07
C LEU A 152 16.08 -1.36 2.54
N PRO A 153 15.27 -2.12 1.79
CA PRO A 153 15.10 -1.90 0.36
C PRO A 153 14.83 -0.42 0.07
N VAL A 154 15.42 0.12 -1.00
CA VAL A 154 15.21 1.53 -1.36
C VAL A 154 13.72 1.84 -1.56
N LEU A 155 12.98 0.91 -2.16
CA LEU A 155 11.54 1.03 -2.34
C LEU A 155 10.76 1.03 -1.01
N ALA A 156 11.21 0.28 0.01
CA ALA A 156 10.60 0.31 1.34
C ALA A 156 10.76 1.69 2.01
N ARG A 157 11.95 2.28 1.86
CA ARG A 157 12.26 3.62 2.40
C ARG A 157 11.44 4.71 1.72
N ILE A 158 11.33 4.65 0.39
CA ILE A 158 10.51 5.56 -0.40
C ILE A 158 9.03 5.43 0.00
N LEU A 159 8.54 4.18 0.09
CA LEU A 159 7.16 3.90 0.45
C LEU A 159 6.82 4.42 1.85
N ALA A 160 7.67 4.15 2.85
CA ALA A 160 7.48 4.64 4.22
C ALA A 160 7.42 6.18 4.28
N ALA A 161 8.28 6.87 3.52
CA ALA A 161 8.25 8.32 3.43
C ALA A 161 6.98 8.83 2.75
N ALA A 162 6.57 8.21 1.65
CA ALA A 162 5.36 8.59 0.91
C ALA A 162 4.08 8.39 1.72
N ASP A 163 3.91 7.26 2.39
CA ASP A 163 2.78 6.98 3.27
C ASP A 163 2.72 7.96 4.44
N ARG A 164 3.88 8.28 5.04
CA ARG A 164 3.94 9.27 6.13
C ARG A 164 3.52 10.66 5.66
N VAL A 165 4.01 11.10 4.50
CA VAL A 165 3.65 12.38 3.90
C VAL A 165 2.16 12.45 3.62
N GLU A 166 1.59 11.42 2.98
CA GLU A 166 0.17 11.37 2.68
C GLU A 166 -0.69 11.41 3.96
N SER A 167 -0.30 10.62 4.97
CA SER A 167 -1.01 10.58 6.25
C SER A 167 -0.98 11.93 6.98
N LEU A 168 0.11 12.70 6.87
CA LEU A 168 0.18 14.07 7.41
C LEU A 168 -0.77 15.02 6.66
N PHE A 169 -0.87 14.89 5.32
CA PHE A 169 -1.80 15.65 4.51
C PHE A 169 -3.28 15.28 4.76
N ASP A 170 -3.56 14.05 5.21
CA ASP A 170 -4.93 13.63 5.55
C ASP A 170 -5.36 14.10 6.94
N GLN A 171 -4.42 14.18 7.90
CA GLN A 171 -4.71 14.63 9.27
C GLN A 171 -4.89 16.15 9.41
N GLU A 172 -4.35 16.93 8.48
CA GLU A 172 -4.49 18.38 8.47
C GLU A 172 -5.28 18.84 7.25
N ALA A 173 -6.34 19.62 7.46
CA ALA A 173 -6.92 20.44 6.42
C ALA A 173 -5.79 21.23 5.76
N SER A 174 -5.35 20.80 4.57
CA SER A 174 -4.38 21.42 3.67
C SER A 174 -3.37 22.37 4.33
N PRO A 175 -2.05 22.15 4.23
CA PRO A 175 -1.06 23.18 4.57
C PRO A 175 -1.25 24.52 3.82
N LEU A 176 -2.04 24.54 2.74
CA LEU A 176 -2.48 25.77 2.06
C LEU A 176 -3.69 26.46 2.72
N ALA A 177 -4.45 25.79 3.58
CA ALA A 177 -5.48 26.40 4.43
C ALA A 177 -4.87 27.23 5.57
N LEU A 178 -3.60 26.99 5.93
CA LEU A 178 -2.81 27.81 6.84
C LEU A 178 -2.22 29.07 6.15
N ARG A 179 -2.38 29.23 4.83
CA ARG A 179 -2.20 30.53 4.15
C ARG A 179 -3.53 31.30 4.15
N ARG A 180 -3.83 31.96 5.27
CA ARG A 180 -4.63 33.19 5.29
C ARG A 180 -3.89 34.25 6.08
#